data_AF-A0A6G7GK27-F1
#
_entry.id   AF-A0A6G7GK27-F1
#
_cell.length_a   1.000
_cell.length_b   1.000
_cell.length_c   1.000
_cell.angle_alpha   90.00
_cell.angle_beta   90.00
_cell.angle_gamma   90.00
#
_symmetry.space_group_name_H-M   'P 1'
#
loop_
_entity.id
_entity.type
_entity.pdbx_description
1 polymer ?
#
loop_
_entity_poly.entity_id
_entity_poly.type
_entity_poly.pdbx_seq_one_letter_code
_entity_poly.pdbx_strand_id
1 'polypeptide(L)'
;MADIRNFLIETRDNPEIWRDKRRRNCEIKENFWGPYKFETRVEILKRILKAQRTIQATECIELITHQEMVLIQYYWFRDSFFKTKVSQIYNHIFKTQIEVSKQEEKCKQEAGLLKKSCKQEPKDVELIQDLLALQKGFPLQSLTQITT
;
A
#
# COMPACT_ATOMS: atom_id res chain seq x y z
N MET A 1 -10.96 17.22 7.85
CA MET A 1 -10.20 16.82 9.06
C MET A 1 -11.05 16.11 10.10
N ALA A 2 -12.26 16.58 10.42
CA ALA A 2 -13.15 15.86 11.37
C ALA A 2 -13.48 14.43 10.91
N ASP A 3 -13.68 14.21 9.60
CA ASP A 3 -14.04 12.90 9.05
C ASP A 3 -13.00 11.80 9.34
N ILE A 4 -11.70 12.06 9.11
CA ILE A 4 -10.66 11.06 9.42
C ILE A 4 -10.56 10.80 10.93
N ARG A 5 -10.65 11.84 11.75
CA ARG A 5 -10.62 11.69 13.21
C ARG A 5 -11.79 10.83 13.70
N ASN A 6 -12.99 11.11 13.22
CA ASN A 6 -14.19 10.37 13.58
C ASN A 6 -14.08 8.91 13.13
N PHE A 7 -13.55 8.65 11.93
CA PHE A 7 -13.30 7.30 11.48
C PHE A 7 -12.27 6.57 12.35
N LEU A 8 -11.19 7.23 12.78
CA LEU A 8 -10.21 6.60 13.67
C LEU A 8 -10.82 6.27 15.04
N ILE A 9 -11.70 7.13 15.57
CA ILE A 9 -12.46 6.86 16.80
C ILE A 9 -13.38 5.66 16.62
N GLU A 10 -14.19 5.64 15.55
CA GLU A 10 -15.05 4.52 15.18
C GLU A 10 -14.28 3.20 15.10
N THR A 11 -13.10 3.20 14.46
CA THR A 11 -12.29 1.99 14.33
C THR A 11 -11.63 1.51 15.62
N ARG A 12 -11.50 2.41 16.60
CA ARG A 12 -10.97 2.11 17.93
C ARG A 12 -12.06 1.57 18.84
N ASP A 13 -13.24 2.17 18.76
CA ASP A 13 -14.37 1.87 19.65
C ASP A 13 -15.12 0.60 19.21
N ASN A 14 -15.08 0.25 17.90
CA ASN A 14 -15.68 -0.97 17.32
C ASN A 14 -14.63 -1.93 16.72
N PRO A 15 -13.65 -2.42 17.50
CA PRO A 15 -12.50 -3.16 16.98
C PRO A 15 -12.85 -4.50 16.31
N GLU A 16 -13.97 -5.13 16.66
CA GLU A 16 -14.48 -6.36 16.04
C GLU A 16 -14.79 -6.22 14.54
N ILE A 17 -15.16 -5.01 14.12
CA ILE A 17 -15.44 -4.68 12.73
C ILE A 17 -14.12 -4.42 12.00
N TRP A 18 -13.18 -3.71 12.62
CA TRP A 18 -12.08 -3.06 11.91
C TRP A 18 -10.70 -3.72 12.11
N ARG A 19 -10.54 -4.59 13.11
CA ARG A 19 -9.27 -5.25 13.47
C ARG A 19 -9.35 -6.77 13.35
N ASP A 20 -8.18 -7.38 13.19
CA ASP A 20 -8.05 -8.83 13.23
C ASP A 20 -8.22 -9.33 14.67
N LYS A 21 -8.85 -10.50 14.84
CA LYS A 21 -8.93 -11.17 16.16
C LYS A 21 -7.59 -11.76 16.57
N ARG A 22 -6.73 -12.11 15.60
CA ARG A 22 -5.43 -12.72 15.81
C ARG A 22 -4.35 -11.66 15.94
N ARG A 23 -3.47 -11.83 16.92
CA ARG A 23 -2.24 -11.05 17.05
C ARG A 23 -1.22 -11.47 15.98
N ARG A 24 -0.11 -10.73 15.85
CA ARG A 24 0.95 -11.04 14.87
C ARG A 24 1.61 -12.41 15.06
N ASN A 25 1.56 -12.95 16.28
CA ASN A 25 2.01 -14.32 16.60
C ASN A 25 0.88 -15.36 16.47
N CYS A 26 -0.24 -15.02 15.82
CA CYS A 26 -1.44 -15.85 15.65
C CYS A 26 -2.24 -16.16 16.92
N GLU A 27 -1.84 -15.64 18.09
CA GLU A 27 -2.60 -15.82 19.33
C GLU A 27 -3.94 -15.08 19.29
N ILE A 28 -4.96 -15.71 19.88
CA ILE A 28 -6.27 -15.12 20.14
C ILE A 28 -6.40 -14.99 21.65
N LYS A 29 -6.67 -13.77 22.14
CA LYS A 29 -6.90 -13.50 23.55
C LYS A 29 -8.16 -12.65 23.68
N GLU A 30 -9.01 -13.03 24.63
CA GLU A 30 -10.26 -12.32 24.91
C GLU A 30 -9.98 -10.85 25.27
N ASN A 31 -10.75 -9.93 24.68
CA ASN A 31 -10.59 -8.47 24.79
C ASN A 31 -9.28 -7.89 24.23
N PHE A 32 -8.49 -8.66 23.48
CA PHE A 32 -7.33 -8.16 22.75
C PHE A 32 -7.51 -8.31 21.25
N TRP A 33 -7.18 -7.24 20.53
CA TRP A 33 -7.29 -7.19 19.09
C TRP A 33 -5.91 -7.12 18.45
N GLY A 34 -5.81 -7.79 17.32
CA GLY A 34 -4.67 -7.73 16.43
C GLY A 34 -4.53 -6.39 15.71
N PRO A 35 -3.72 -6.38 14.64
CA PRO A 35 -3.59 -5.20 13.81
C PRO A 35 -4.91 -4.90 13.06
N TYR A 36 -4.99 -3.71 12.46
CA TYR A 36 -6.08 -3.39 11.54
C TYR A 36 -6.15 -4.38 10.38
N LYS A 37 -7.38 -4.74 9.97
CA LYS A 37 -7.64 -5.47 8.72
C LYS A 37 -7.07 -4.68 7.54
N PHE A 38 -6.64 -5.36 6.49
CA PHE A 38 -6.00 -4.69 5.36
C PHE A 38 -6.91 -3.66 4.69
N GLU A 39 -8.21 -3.95 4.57
CA GLU A 39 -9.22 -3.04 4.05
C GLU A 39 -9.31 -1.77 4.89
N THR A 40 -9.27 -1.91 6.22
CA THR A 40 -9.25 -0.77 7.14
C THR A 40 -7.99 0.07 6.93
N ARG A 41 -6.81 -0.55 6.80
CA ARG A 41 -5.55 0.18 6.54
C ARG A 41 -5.61 0.97 5.24
N VAL A 42 -6.15 0.37 4.17
CA VAL A 42 -6.38 1.02 2.87
C VAL A 42 -7.31 2.23 3.03
N GLU A 43 -8.39 2.08 3.79
CA GLU A 43 -9.37 3.16 4.00
C GLU A 43 -8.79 4.32 4.83
N ILE A 44 -8.00 4.03 5.86
CA ILE A 44 -7.27 5.04 6.63
C ILE A 44 -6.37 5.84 5.67
N LEU A 45 -5.54 5.17 4.86
CA LEU A 45 -4.63 5.84 3.94
C LEU A 45 -5.37 6.68 2.90
N LYS A 46 -6.49 6.18 2.35
CA LYS A 46 -7.36 6.94 1.43
C LYS A 46 -7.85 8.23 2.06
N ARG A 47 -8.29 8.19 3.32
CA ARG A 47 -8.78 9.37 4.04
C ARG A 47 -7.67 10.37 4.34
N ILE A 48 -6.47 9.90 4.69
CA ILE A 48 -5.28 10.76 4.87
C ILE A 48 -4.97 11.50 3.58
N LEU A 49 -4.84 10.78 2.46
CA LEU A 49 -4.47 11.36 1.18
C LEU A 49 -5.55 12.31 0.62
N LYS A 50 -6.84 12.00 0.82
CA LYS A 50 -7.93 12.93 0.49
C LYS A 50 -7.84 14.20 1.33
N ALA A 51 -7.61 14.08 2.64
CA ALA A 51 -7.46 15.24 3.52
C ALA A 51 -6.26 16.10 3.13
N GLN A 52 -5.12 15.47 2.83
CA GLN A 52 -3.92 16.14 2.34
C GLN A 52 -4.20 16.91 1.05
N ARG A 53 -4.83 16.27 0.06
CA ARG A 53 -5.21 16.94 -1.20
C ARG A 53 -6.07 18.19 -0.97
N THR A 54 -7.00 18.14 -0.02
CA THR A 54 -7.85 19.29 0.31
C THR A 54 -7.04 20.41 0.95
N ILE A 55 -6.10 20.11 1.84
CA ILE A 55 -5.25 21.12 2.51
C ILE A 55 -4.28 21.74 1.50
N GLN A 56 -3.70 20.92 0.62
CA GLN A 56 -2.79 21.36 -0.45
C GLN A 56 -3.40 22.36 -1.43
N ALA A 57 -4.73 22.48 -1.49
CA ALA A 57 -5.38 23.52 -2.26
C ALA A 57 -5.23 24.93 -1.65
N THR A 58 -4.94 25.01 -0.34
CA THR A 58 -4.88 26.26 0.42
C THR A 58 -3.51 26.48 1.06
N GLU A 59 -2.85 25.42 1.51
CA GLU A 59 -1.59 25.41 2.24
C GLU A 59 -0.70 24.29 1.72
N CYS A 60 0.59 24.55 1.48
CA CYS A 60 1.52 23.55 0.94
C CYS A 60 2.00 22.54 2.03
N ILE A 61 1.06 21.95 2.78
CA ILE A 61 1.32 21.01 3.86
C ILE A 61 1.12 19.56 3.37
N GLU A 62 2.04 18.69 3.73
CA GLU A 62 1.92 17.23 3.57
C GLU A 62 1.53 16.58 4.90
N LEU A 63 0.48 15.74 4.91
CA LEU A 63 0.12 14.93 6.06
C LEU A 63 0.86 13.60 6.09
N ILE A 64 1.24 13.09 4.91
CA ILE A 64 2.08 11.93 4.71
C ILE A 64 3.04 12.20 3.55
N THR A 65 4.31 11.93 3.79
CA THR A 65 5.39 12.12 2.84
C THR A 65 5.47 10.96 1.85
N HIS A 66 6.18 11.18 0.74
CA HIS A 66 6.49 10.09 -0.21
C HIS A 66 7.25 8.93 0.46
N GLN A 67 8.20 9.23 1.34
CA GLN A 67 8.99 8.22 2.06
C GLN A 67 8.11 7.35 2.96
N GLU A 68 7.16 7.95 3.69
CA GLU A 68 6.22 7.21 4.52
C GLU A 68 5.28 6.33 3.69
N MET A 69 4.84 6.78 2.52
CA MET A 69 4.06 5.96 1.58
C MET A 69 4.84 4.73 1.10
N VAL A 70 6.14 4.89 0.79
CA VAL A 70 7.03 3.77 0.44
C VAL A 70 7.15 2.79 1.62
N LEU A 71 7.32 3.29 2.85
CA LEU A 71 7.39 2.45 4.05
C LEU A 71 6.08 1.68 4.29
N ILE A 72 4.91 2.31 4.08
CA ILE A 72 3.62 1.61 4.16
C ILE A 72 3.58 0.46 3.15
N GLN A 73 3.96 0.71 1.89
CA GLN A 73 3.99 -0.33 0.86
C GLN A 73 4.93 -1.47 1.23
N TYR A 74 6.11 -1.15 1.76
CA TYR A 74 7.08 -2.13 2.25
C TYR A 74 6.49 -3.02 3.35
N TYR A 75 5.85 -2.42 4.37
CA TYR A 75 5.23 -3.19 5.44
C TYR A 75 4.03 -4.02 4.97
N TRP A 76 3.27 -3.54 3.99
CA TRP A 76 2.19 -4.33 3.40
C TRP A 76 2.73 -5.58 2.69
N PHE A 77 3.83 -5.47 1.93
CA PHE A 77 4.46 -6.64 1.34
C PHE A 77 5.01 -7.61 2.39
N ARG A 78 5.60 -7.11 3.48
CA ARG A 78 6.06 -7.94 4.61
C ARG A 78 4.91 -8.70 5.29
N ASP A 79 3.71 -8.11 5.30
CA ASP A 79 2.48 -8.72 5.80
C ASP A 79 1.76 -9.57 4.72
N SER A 80 2.41 -9.83 3.57
CA SER A 80 1.86 -10.57 2.43
C SER A 80 0.59 -9.95 1.83
N PHE A 81 0.45 -8.62 1.91
CA PHE A 81 -0.65 -7.88 1.32
C PHE A 81 -0.25 -7.24 0.00
N PHE A 82 -0.59 -7.92 -1.10
CA PHE A 82 -0.23 -7.52 -2.47
C PHE A 82 -1.40 -6.93 -3.27
N LYS A 83 -2.64 -7.19 -2.83
CA LYS A 83 -3.88 -6.88 -3.57
C LYS A 83 -4.05 -5.39 -3.92
N THR A 84 -3.59 -4.48 -3.05
CA THR A 84 -3.72 -3.03 -3.26
C THR A 84 -2.36 -2.37 -3.07
N LYS A 85 -1.93 -1.57 -4.06
CA LYS A 85 -0.69 -0.80 -3.97
C LYS A 85 -0.93 0.63 -3.48
N VAL A 86 -0.02 1.15 -2.67
CA VAL A 86 -0.06 2.53 -2.17
C VAL A 86 -0.05 3.54 -3.32
N SER A 87 0.75 3.29 -4.36
CA SER A 87 0.81 4.15 -5.55
C SER A 87 -0.52 4.22 -6.30
N GLN A 88 -1.28 3.12 -6.35
CA GLN A 88 -2.61 3.11 -6.98
C GLN A 88 -3.58 4.01 -6.20
N ILE A 89 -3.53 3.98 -4.87
CA ILE A 89 -4.37 4.83 -4.01
C ILE A 89 -4.01 6.31 -4.24
N TYR A 90 -2.71 6.63 -4.24
CA TYR A 90 -2.21 7.97 -4.48
C TYR A 90 -2.67 8.50 -5.85
N ASN A 91 -2.37 7.76 -6.93
CA ASN A 91 -2.72 8.17 -8.30
C ASN A 91 -4.23 8.36 -8.49
N HIS A 92 -5.04 7.50 -7.86
CA HIS A 92 -6.50 7.64 -7.91
C HIS A 92 -6.98 8.94 -7.26
N ILE A 93 -6.37 9.36 -6.15
CA ILE A 93 -6.77 10.57 -5.41
C ILE A 93 -6.24 11.84 -6.08
N PHE A 94 -4.97 11.86 -6.49
CA PHE A 94 -4.32 13.05 -7.05
C PHE A 94 -4.50 13.18 -8.57
N LYS A 95 -5.10 12.18 -9.23
CA LYS A 95 -5.27 12.11 -10.69
C LYS A 95 -3.94 12.25 -11.45
N THR A 96 -2.83 11.94 -10.80
CA THR A 96 -1.50 11.92 -11.40
C THR A 96 -1.36 10.63 -12.19
N GLN A 97 -1.25 10.75 -13.52
CA GLN A 97 -0.61 9.71 -14.32
C GLN A 97 0.89 9.86 -14.07
N ILE A 98 1.48 8.90 -13.36
CA ILE A 98 2.94 8.84 -13.25
C ILE A 98 3.48 8.60 -14.67
N GLU A 99 4.35 9.49 -15.15
CA GLU A 99 5.09 9.26 -16.39
C GLU A 99 5.92 7.99 -16.24
N VAL A 100 5.75 7.07 -17.20
CA VAL A 100 6.36 5.75 -17.13
C VAL A 100 7.88 5.91 -17.23
N SER A 101 8.60 5.59 -16.16
CA SER A 101 10.06 5.66 -16.16
C SER A 101 10.68 4.54 -17.02
N LYS A 102 11.91 4.71 -17.50
CA LYS A 102 12.66 3.64 -18.21
C LYS A 102 12.75 2.35 -17.39
N GLN A 103 12.73 2.46 -16.06
CA GLN A 103 12.75 1.31 -15.15
C GLN A 103 11.43 0.54 -15.18
N GLU A 104 10.29 1.23 -15.25
CA GLU A 104 8.98 0.60 -15.37
C GLU A 104 8.82 -0.10 -16.72
N GLU A 105 9.43 0.42 -17.78
CA GLU A 105 9.41 -0.22 -19.11
C GLU A 105 10.15 -1.56 -19.10
N LYS A 106 11.32 -1.64 -18.45
CA LYS A 106 12.02 -2.93 -18.20
C LYS A 106 11.14 -3.89 -17.38
N CYS A 107 10.51 -3.41 -16.32
CA CYS A 107 9.62 -4.24 -15.51
C CYS A 107 8.41 -4.76 -16.30
N LYS A 108 7.85 -3.97 -17.22
CA LYS A 108 6.78 -4.42 -18.14
C LYS A 108 7.28 -5.51 -19.09
N GLN A 109 8.49 -5.37 -19.63
CA GLN A 109 9.09 -6.40 -20.49
C GLN A 109 9.32 -7.71 -19.73
N GLU A 110 9.88 -7.65 -18.53
CA GLU A 110 10.03 -8.81 -17.64
C GLU A 110 8.69 -9.48 -17.33
N ALA A 111 7.66 -8.70 -16.98
CA ALA A 111 6.32 -9.21 -16.73
C ALA A 111 5.70 -9.84 -17.98
N GLY A 112 5.94 -9.27 -19.16
CA GLY A 112 5.50 -9.83 -20.43
C GLY A 112 6.16 -11.16 -20.77
N LEU A 113 7.47 -11.30 -20.48
CA LEU A 113 8.19 -12.56 -20.64
C LEU A 113 7.67 -13.62 -19.67
N LEU A 114 7.47 -13.28 -18.40
CA LEU A 114 6.92 -14.19 -17.40
C LEU A 114 5.53 -14.72 -17.81
N LYS A 115 4.65 -13.85 -18.32
CA LYS A 115 3.35 -14.26 -18.86
C LYS A 115 3.47 -15.24 -20.03
N LYS A 116 4.48 -15.06 -20.90
CA LYS A 116 4.72 -15.97 -22.03
C LYS A 116 5.23 -17.34 -21.57
N SER A 117 5.99 -17.38 -20.49
CA SER A 117 6.52 -18.63 -19.92
C SER A 117 5.44 -19.41 -19.16
N CYS A 118 4.56 -18.73 -18.41
CA CYS A 118 3.49 -19.33 -17.62
C CYS A 118 2.15 -19.45 -18.38
N LYS A 119 2.16 -19.62 -19.71
CA LYS A 119 0.94 -19.64 -20.54
C LYS A 119 -0.12 -20.65 -20.08
N GLN A 120 0.32 -21.77 -19.51
CA GLN A 120 -0.54 -22.88 -19.10
C GLN A 120 -1.19 -22.64 -17.74
N GLU A 121 -0.57 -21.85 -16.87
CA GLU A 121 -1.08 -21.53 -15.53
C GLU A 121 -0.90 -20.03 -15.24
N PRO A 122 -1.88 -19.19 -15.60
CA PRO A 122 -1.79 -17.74 -15.40
C PRO A 122 -1.68 -17.32 -13.93
N LYS A 123 -2.17 -18.15 -12.99
CA LYS A 123 -2.09 -17.86 -11.54
C LYS A 123 -0.64 -17.87 -11.04
N ASP A 124 0.23 -18.67 -11.65
CA ASP A 124 1.66 -18.71 -11.30
C ASP A 124 2.34 -17.37 -11.59
N VAL A 125 1.88 -16.62 -12.60
CA VAL A 125 2.41 -15.29 -12.89
C VAL A 125 2.20 -14.35 -11.71
N GLU A 126 0.99 -14.33 -11.16
CA GLU A 126 0.63 -13.45 -10.04
C GLU A 126 1.43 -13.84 -8.79
N LEU A 127 1.46 -15.14 -8.47
CA LEU A 127 2.22 -15.65 -7.34
C LEU A 127 3.73 -15.33 -7.46
N ILE A 128 4.34 -15.58 -8.61
CA ILE A 128 5.77 -15.30 -8.83
C ILE A 128 6.04 -13.80 -8.70
N GLN A 129 5.15 -12.93 -9.20
CA GLN A 129 5.31 -11.49 -9.05
C GLN A 129 5.24 -11.05 -7.58
N ASP A 130 4.32 -11.62 -6.80
CA ASP A 130 4.20 -11.36 -5.37
C ASP A 130 5.44 -11.83 -4.60
N LEU A 131 5.95 -13.04 -4.92
CA LEU A 131 7.18 -13.57 -4.32
C LEU A 131 8.41 -12.74 -4.69
N LEU A 132 8.52 -12.27 -5.94
CA LEU A 132 9.60 -11.38 -6.36
C LEU A 132 9.52 -10.03 -5.65
N ALA A 133 8.33 -9.46 -5.47
CA ALA A 133 8.13 -8.23 -4.72
C ALA A 133 8.56 -8.39 -3.25
N LEU A 134 8.23 -9.55 -2.64
CA LEU A 134 8.64 -9.91 -1.29
C LEU A 134 10.16 -10.11 -1.17
N GLN A 135 10.77 -10.89 -2.08
CA GLN A 135 12.20 -11.21 -2.08
C GLN A 135 13.07 -9.99 -2.30
N LYS A 136 12.72 -9.15 -3.28
CA LYS A 136 13.45 -7.91 -3.55
C LYS A 136 13.37 -6.94 -2.36
N GLY A 137 12.42 -7.15 -1.44
CA GLY A 137 12.23 -6.34 -0.26
C GLY A 137 12.12 -4.86 -0.59
N PHE A 138 11.50 -4.53 -1.74
CA PHE A 138 11.67 -3.29 -2.54
C PHE A 138 12.65 -2.32 -1.87
N PRO A 139 13.95 -2.42 -2.17
CA PRO A 139 14.94 -1.80 -1.34
C PRO A 139 14.82 -0.29 -1.48
N LEU A 140 15.10 0.40 -0.38
CA LEU A 140 15.45 1.81 -0.23
C LEU A 140 16.55 2.32 -1.23
N GLN A 141 16.91 1.53 -2.24
CA GLN A 141 17.98 1.76 -3.20
C GLN A 141 17.51 2.17 -4.61
N SER A 142 16.19 2.18 -4.89
CA SER A 142 15.70 2.59 -6.22
C SER A 142 15.29 4.07 -6.33
N LEU A 143 15.41 4.86 -5.26
CA LEU A 143 14.98 6.27 -5.26
C LEU A 143 16.09 7.29 -4.94
N THR A 144 17.36 6.89 -4.94
CA THR A 144 18.49 7.83 -4.89
C THR A 144 18.84 8.47 -6.24
N GLN A 145 18.01 8.33 -7.29
CA GLN A 145 18.29 8.89 -8.62
C GLN A 145 17.23 9.86 -9.18
N ILE A 146 16.40 10.47 -8.32
CA ILE A 146 15.55 11.59 -8.76
C ILE A 146 15.68 12.75 -7.76
N THR A 147 16.90 13.26 -7.66
CA THR A 147 17.20 14.62 -7.19
C THR A 147 18.35 15.14 -8.02
N THR A 148 18.03 15.65 -9.20
CA THR A 148 18.78 16.71 -9.88
C THR A 148 17.80 17.50 -10.72
#